data_AF-A0A833LGG6-F1
#
_entry.id   AF-A0A833LGG6-F1
#
_cell.length_a   1.000
_cell.length_b   1.000
_cell.length_c   1.000
_cell.angle_alpha   90.00
_cell.angle_beta   90.00
_cell.angle_gamma   90.00
#
_symmetry.space_group_name_H-M   'P 1'
#
loop_
_entity.id
_entity.type
_entity.pdbx_description
1 polymer ?
#
loop_
_entity_poly.entity_id
_entity_poly.type
_entity_poly.pdbx_seq_one_letter_code
_entity_poly.pdbx_strand_id
1 'polypeptide(L)'
;MPFDASLAFALPDDSEVATLAGRIWRPELGGPSVVAVRGAELVDISASVPTIRDLCEAPEPAGLARDIKGQPVATLAEVLANTPRETRDPGKPWLLAPVDLQAVKAAGVTFAISMLERVIEEQARGAPEKAAAIRAEMTAAIGDDLGRLKPGSAP
;
A
#
# COMPACT_ATOMS: atom_id res chain seq x y z
N MET A 1 -7.38 15.48 -16.00
CA MET A 1 -6.28 16.19 -15.34
C MET A 1 -4.98 15.54 -15.77
N PRO A 2 -3.92 16.30 -16.09
CA PRO A 2 -2.61 15.72 -16.32
C PRO A 2 -2.13 15.00 -15.03
N PHE A 3 -1.43 13.89 -15.20
CA PHE A 3 -0.80 13.19 -14.07
C PHE A 3 0.35 14.05 -13.53
N ASP A 4 0.32 14.38 -12.24
CA ASP A 4 1.42 15.10 -11.59
C ASP A 4 2.57 14.13 -11.30
N ALA A 5 3.67 14.30 -12.02
CA ALA A 5 4.88 13.48 -11.89
C ALA A 5 5.97 14.18 -11.07
N SER A 6 5.64 15.26 -10.36
CA SER A 6 6.61 15.95 -9.51
C SER A 6 6.95 15.12 -8.26
N LEU A 7 8.19 15.24 -7.80
CA LEU A 7 8.64 14.56 -6.58
C LEU A 7 7.83 15.00 -5.36
N ALA A 8 7.47 16.29 -5.28
CA ALA A 8 6.68 16.83 -4.17
C ALA A 8 5.27 16.23 -4.10
N PHE A 9 4.67 15.86 -5.24
CA PHE A 9 3.39 15.16 -5.26
C PHE A 9 3.53 13.68 -4.92
N ALA A 10 4.61 13.03 -5.39
CA ALA A 10 4.79 11.59 -5.29
C ALA A 10 5.35 11.13 -3.93
N LEU A 11 6.09 11.98 -3.23
CA LEU A 11 6.78 11.65 -1.97
C LEU A 11 6.01 12.13 -0.74
N PRO A 12 6.12 11.41 0.39
CA PRO A 12 5.58 11.90 1.66
C PRO A 12 6.39 13.09 2.18
N ASP A 13 5.79 13.88 3.07
CA ASP A 13 6.42 15.07 3.67
C ASP A 13 7.73 14.73 4.42
N ASP A 14 7.86 13.52 4.97
CA ASP A 14 9.01 13.02 5.72
C ASP A 14 9.98 12.19 4.87
N SER A 15 9.93 12.32 3.54
CA SER A 15 10.72 11.52 2.59
C SER A 15 12.23 11.53 2.83
N GLU A 16 12.78 12.58 3.44
CA GLU A 16 14.22 12.68 3.76
C GLU A 16 14.69 11.65 4.80
N VAL A 17 13.79 11.16 5.66
CA VAL A 17 14.09 10.19 6.72
C VAL A 17 13.34 8.86 6.57
N ALA A 18 12.36 8.81 5.68
CA ALA A 18 11.57 7.62 5.42
C ALA A 18 12.36 6.53 4.66
N THR A 19 12.03 5.26 4.93
CA THR A 19 12.39 4.17 4.01
C THR A 19 11.28 4.03 2.97
N LEU A 20 11.61 4.25 1.70
CA LEU A 20 10.66 4.13 0.60
C LEU A 20 11.04 2.94 -0.28
N ALA A 21 10.05 2.12 -0.62
CA ALA A 21 10.18 1.00 -1.53
C ALA A 21 8.99 0.95 -2.48
N GLY A 22 9.20 0.37 -3.65
CA GLY A 22 8.19 0.26 -4.69
C GLY A 22 8.58 -0.76 -5.75
N ARG A 23 7.87 -0.72 -6.88
CA ARG A 23 8.15 -1.58 -8.01
C ARG A 23 8.26 -0.79 -9.29
N ILE A 24 9.17 -1.21 -10.15
CA ILE A 24 9.30 -0.70 -11.51
C ILE A 24 9.19 -1.82 -12.51
N TRP A 25 8.72 -1.50 -13.71
CA TRP A 25 8.97 -2.36 -14.87
C TRP A 25 10.35 -2.03 -15.44
N ARG A 26 11.17 -3.05 -15.71
CA ARG A 26 12.50 -2.93 -16.32
C ARG A 26 12.47 -3.52 -17.74
N PRO A 27 12.39 -2.70 -18.80
CA PRO A 27 12.34 -3.18 -20.18
C PRO A 27 13.51 -4.09 -20.54
N GLU A 28 14.71 -3.80 -20.04
CA GLU A 28 15.93 -4.57 -20.26
C GLU A 28 15.91 -5.97 -19.64
N LEU A 29 15.10 -6.19 -18.61
CA LEU A 29 14.87 -7.50 -17.99
C LEU A 29 13.56 -8.15 -18.45
N GLY A 30 12.69 -7.41 -19.15
CA GLY A 30 11.37 -7.87 -19.57
C GLY A 30 10.41 -8.14 -18.40
N GLY A 31 10.58 -7.50 -17.24
CA GLY A 31 9.83 -7.85 -16.04
C GLY A 31 9.84 -6.80 -14.93
N PRO A 32 9.08 -7.05 -13.85
CA PRO A 32 9.06 -6.20 -12.67
C PRO A 32 10.30 -6.39 -11.79
N SER A 33 10.74 -5.31 -11.14
CA SER A 33 11.74 -5.32 -10.07
C SER A 33 11.22 -4.60 -8.83
N VAL A 34 11.57 -5.11 -7.66
CA VAL A 34 11.43 -4.43 -6.37
C VAL A 34 12.58 -3.45 -6.20
N VAL A 35 12.27 -2.21 -5.87
CA VAL A 35 13.23 -1.13 -5.71
C VAL A 35 13.10 -0.44 -4.35
N ALA A 36 14.22 0.00 -3.80
CA ALA A 36 14.29 0.96 -2.70
C ALA A 36 14.70 2.34 -3.24
N VAL A 37 14.16 3.41 -2.66
CA VAL A 37 14.62 4.78 -2.94
C VAL A 37 15.79 5.09 -1.99
N ARG A 38 16.94 5.46 -2.56
CA ARG A 38 18.16 5.84 -1.81
C ARG A 38 18.66 7.18 -2.32
N GLY A 39 18.36 8.25 -1.58
CA GLY A 39 18.53 9.61 -2.09
C GLY A 39 17.62 9.83 -3.29
N ALA A 40 18.20 10.18 -4.44
CA ALA A 40 17.45 10.36 -5.68
C ALA A 40 17.29 9.06 -6.51
N GLU A 41 18.00 8.00 -6.16
CA GLU A 41 18.10 6.79 -6.98
C GLU A 41 17.09 5.72 -6.59
N LEU A 42 16.58 5.01 -7.59
CA LEU A 42 15.92 3.73 -7.43
C LEU A 42 16.96 2.62 -7.55
N VAL A 43 17.08 1.83 -6.48
CA VAL A 43 18.03 0.73 -6.38
C VAL A 43 17.25 -0.58 -6.41
N ASP A 44 17.55 -1.43 -7.40
CA ASP A 44 16.97 -2.78 -7.53
C ASP A 44 17.50 -3.69 -6.43
N ILE A 45 16.58 -4.21 -5.62
CA ILE A 45 16.82 -5.12 -4.50
C ILE A 45 16.18 -6.51 -4.73
N SER A 46 15.70 -6.78 -5.94
CA SER A 46 14.95 -7.99 -6.30
C SER A 46 15.75 -9.27 -6.12
N ALA A 47 17.08 -9.18 -6.17
CA ALA A 47 17.97 -10.32 -5.92
C ALA A 47 17.82 -10.89 -4.50
N SER A 48 17.32 -10.10 -3.56
CA SER A 48 17.11 -10.52 -2.17
C SER A 48 15.64 -10.56 -1.77
N VAL A 49 14.80 -9.71 -2.37
CA VAL A 49 13.34 -9.68 -2.17
C VAL A 49 12.64 -9.68 -3.53
N PRO A 50 12.35 -10.86 -4.11
CA PRO A 50 11.75 -10.95 -5.44
C PRO A 50 10.38 -10.27 -5.56
N THR A 51 9.68 -10.09 -4.43
CA THR A 51 8.38 -9.42 -4.35
C THR A 51 8.31 -8.42 -3.19
N ILE A 52 7.41 -7.43 -3.28
CA ILE A 52 7.07 -6.53 -2.17
C ILE A 52 6.47 -7.32 -1.02
N ARG A 53 5.75 -8.41 -1.29
CA ARG A 53 5.31 -9.33 -0.24
C ARG A 53 6.49 -9.85 0.58
N ASP A 54 7.55 -10.34 -0.07
CA ASP A 54 8.75 -10.86 0.62
C ASP A 54 9.43 -9.75 1.44
N LEU A 55 9.47 -8.52 0.93
CA LEU A 55 9.98 -7.37 1.68
C LEU A 55 9.14 -7.06 2.92
N CYS A 56 7.82 -6.95 2.77
CA CYS A 56 6.90 -6.57 3.84
C CYS A 56 6.76 -7.65 4.92
N GLU A 57 6.93 -8.93 4.58
CA GLU A 57 6.86 -10.05 5.53
C GLU A 57 8.21 -10.36 6.21
N ALA A 58 9.28 -9.64 5.87
CA ALA A 58 10.57 -9.77 6.53
C ALA A 58 10.49 -9.33 8.01
N PRO A 59 11.38 -9.84 8.89
CA PRO A 59 11.42 -9.42 10.30
C PRO A 59 11.66 -7.92 10.50
N GLU A 60 12.47 -7.29 9.64
CA GLU A 60 12.74 -5.86 9.67
C GLU A 60 12.69 -5.26 8.24
N PRO A 61 11.49 -5.02 7.68
CA PRO A 61 11.32 -4.60 6.28
C PRO A 61 12.04 -3.28 5.95
N ALA A 62 11.97 -2.33 6.87
CA ALA A 62 12.55 -1.00 6.67
C ALA A 62 14.08 -1.03 6.68
N GLY A 63 14.71 -1.78 7.59
CA GLY A 63 16.16 -2.02 7.57
C GLY A 63 16.57 -2.80 6.32
N LEU A 64 15.82 -3.84 5.96
CA LEU A 64 16.11 -4.65 4.78
C LEU A 64 16.14 -3.81 3.48
N ALA A 65 15.12 -2.99 3.23
CA ALA A 65 15.08 -2.11 2.06
C ALA A 65 16.21 -1.05 2.07
N ARG A 66 16.60 -0.57 3.26
CA ARG A 66 17.65 0.44 3.42
C ARG A 66 19.04 -0.12 3.15
N ASP A 67 19.34 -1.31 3.68
CA ASP A 67 20.72 -1.78 3.85
C ASP A 67 21.14 -2.86 2.85
N ILE A 68 20.18 -3.56 2.23
CA ILE A 68 20.52 -4.66 1.33
C ILE A 68 21.28 -4.18 0.09
N LYS A 69 22.23 -4.99 -0.38
CA LYS A 69 22.93 -4.66 -1.62
C LYS A 69 21.96 -4.69 -2.80
N GLY A 70 22.14 -3.74 -3.71
CA GLY A 70 21.32 -3.61 -4.90
C GLY A 70 22.04 -2.84 -5.98
N GLN A 71 21.40 -2.73 -7.14
CA GLN A 71 21.94 -2.04 -8.31
C GLN A 71 21.14 -0.76 -8.58
N PRO A 72 21.79 0.43 -8.66
CA PRO A 72 21.12 1.63 -9.15
C PRO A 72 20.57 1.42 -10.57
N VAL A 73 19.31 1.78 -10.80
CA VAL A 73 18.63 1.60 -12.09
C VAL A 73 18.46 2.93 -12.80
N ALA A 74 17.89 3.91 -12.11
CA ALA A 74 17.60 5.25 -12.61
C ALA A 74 17.25 6.17 -11.43
N THR A 75 17.10 7.47 -11.67
CA THR A 75 16.55 8.36 -10.65
C THR A 75 15.03 8.21 -10.54
N LEU A 76 14.48 8.46 -9.34
CA LEU A 76 13.02 8.45 -9.13
C LEU A 76 12.32 9.47 -10.03
N ALA A 77 12.93 10.63 -10.25
CA ALA A 77 12.38 11.68 -11.12
C ALA A 77 12.23 11.22 -12.58
N GLU A 78 13.24 10.53 -13.13
CA GLU A 78 13.18 9.99 -14.49
C GLU A 78 12.08 8.93 -14.63
N VAL A 79 11.96 8.03 -13.65
CA VAL A 79 10.97 6.95 -13.68
C VAL A 79 9.55 7.50 -13.48
N LEU A 80 9.36 8.49 -12.60
CA LEU A 80 8.09 9.19 -12.44
C LEU A 80 7.68 9.89 -13.74
N ALA A 81 8.61 10.60 -14.39
CA ALA A 81 8.34 11.29 -15.66
C ALA A 81 7.92 10.31 -16.79
N ASN A 82 8.41 9.07 -16.76
CA ASN A 82 8.02 8.03 -17.73
C ASN A 82 6.79 7.21 -17.31
N THR A 83 6.24 7.43 -16.12
CA THR A 83 5.11 6.64 -15.59
C THR A 83 3.77 6.89 -16.28
N PRO A 84 3.36 8.13 -16.65
CA PRO A 84 2.11 8.40 -17.36
C PRO A 84 1.98 7.55 -18.63
N ARG A 85 0.84 6.85 -18.80
CA ARG A 85 0.66 5.88 -19.90
C ARG A 85 0.64 6.56 -21.28
N GLU A 86 0.18 7.80 -21.33
CA GLU A 86 -0.06 8.58 -22.53
C GLU A 86 1.26 9.01 -23.20
N THR A 87 2.32 9.20 -22.42
CA THR A 87 3.63 9.70 -22.87
C THR A 87 4.78 8.71 -22.58
N ARG A 88 4.46 7.50 -22.15
CA ARG A 88 5.43 6.48 -21.76
C ARG A 88 6.29 6.03 -22.94
N ASP A 89 7.59 6.06 -22.74
CA ASP A 89 8.57 5.37 -23.58
C ASP A 89 8.72 3.92 -23.07
N PRO A 90 8.37 2.90 -23.89
CA PRO A 90 8.48 1.50 -23.49
C PRO A 90 9.92 1.01 -23.33
N GLY A 91 10.92 1.76 -23.81
CA GLY A 91 12.34 1.48 -23.62
C GLY A 91 12.92 1.98 -22.30
N LYS A 92 12.13 2.71 -21.49
CA LYS A 92 12.56 3.26 -20.19
C LYS A 92 11.76 2.64 -19.04
N PRO A 93 12.30 2.58 -17.82
CA PRO A 93 11.55 2.09 -16.66
C PRO A 93 10.34 2.98 -16.32
N TRP A 94 9.32 2.40 -15.69
CA TRP A 94 8.17 3.12 -15.12
C TRP A 94 7.69 2.47 -13.83
N LEU A 95 6.99 3.23 -12.97
CA LEU A 95 6.42 2.70 -11.74
C LEU A 95 5.26 1.74 -12.01
N LEU A 96 5.24 0.63 -11.29
CA LEU A 96 4.11 -0.29 -11.19
C LEU A 96 3.30 0.02 -9.94
N ALA A 97 2.12 -0.61 -9.80
CA ALA A 97 1.40 -0.58 -8.54
C ALA A 97 2.33 -1.05 -7.39
N PRO A 98 2.24 -0.49 -6.18
CA PRO A 98 3.14 -0.90 -5.09
C PRO A 98 2.87 -2.34 -4.61
N VAL A 99 1.67 -2.90 -4.87
CA VAL A 99 1.27 -4.25 -4.47
C VAL A 99 1.45 -5.28 -5.60
N ASP A 100 2.06 -6.43 -5.31
CA ASP A 100 2.10 -7.64 -6.15
C ASP A 100 1.09 -8.70 -5.68
N LEU A 101 1.47 -9.48 -4.66
CA LEU A 101 0.77 -10.68 -4.23
C LEU A 101 -0.12 -10.40 -3.01
N GLN A 102 -0.13 -9.16 -2.51
CA GLN A 102 -0.96 -8.75 -1.38
C GLN A 102 -2.44 -8.77 -1.78
N ALA A 103 -3.27 -9.29 -0.89
CA ALA A 103 -4.72 -9.20 -1.03
C ALA A 103 -5.16 -7.72 -0.94
N VAL A 104 -5.70 -7.18 -2.02
CA VAL A 104 -6.31 -5.85 -2.03
C VAL A 104 -7.74 -5.96 -1.49
N LYS A 105 -7.96 -5.49 -0.26
CA LYS A 105 -9.29 -5.42 0.33
C LYS A 105 -9.84 -4.01 0.20
N ALA A 106 -11.00 -3.87 -0.42
CA ALA A 106 -11.79 -2.64 -0.39
C ALA A 106 -12.57 -2.56 0.94
N ALA A 107 -11.87 -2.32 2.05
CA ALA A 107 -12.50 -2.07 3.33
C ALA A 107 -12.91 -0.59 3.41
N GLY A 108 -14.02 -0.23 2.75
CA GLY A 108 -14.65 1.08 2.97
C GLY A 108 -15.27 1.18 4.36
N VAL A 109 -15.65 2.37 4.80
CA VAL A 109 -16.40 2.57 6.08
C VAL A 109 -17.71 1.78 6.09
N THR A 110 -18.30 1.57 4.90
CA THR A 110 -19.42 0.66 4.67
C THR A 110 -19.10 -0.79 4.98
N PHE A 111 -17.86 -1.26 4.77
CA PHE A 111 -17.47 -2.63 5.08
C PHE A 111 -17.53 -2.91 6.58
N ALA A 112 -17.08 -1.96 7.42
CA ALA A 112 -17.16 -2.12 8.87
C ALA A 112 -18.62 -2.19 9.35
N ILE A 113 -19.48 -1.31 8.84
CA ILE A 113 -20.91 -1.30 9.17
C ILE A 113 -21.60 -2.58 8.67
N SER A 114 -21.35 -2.98 7.42
CA SER A 114 -21.95 -4.20 6.84
C SER A 114 -21.41 -5.49 7.48
N MET A 115 -20.13 -5.52 7.89
CA MET A 115 -19.59 -6.63 8.69
C MET A 115 -20.29 -6.72 10.03
N LEU A 116 -20.47 -5.59 10.73
CA LEU A 116 -21.09 -5.55 12.04
C LEU A 116 -22.54 -6.03 11.98
N GLU A 117 -23.32 -5.56 11.01
CA GLU A 117 -24.70 -6.02 10.81
C GLU A 117 -24.76 -7.51 10.45
N ARG A 118 -23.79 -8.01 9.66
CA ARG A 118 -23.71 -9.45 9.34
C ARG A 118 -23.34 -10.31 10.55
N VAL A 119 -22.46 -9.84 11.44
CA VAL A 119 -22.14 -10.49 12.71
C VAL A 119 -23.37 -10.51 13.63
N ILE A 120 -24.11 -9.39 13.71
CA ILE A 120 -25.36 -9.31 14.48
C ILE A 120 -26.37 -10.34 13.96
N GLU A 121 -26.55 -10.45 12.64
CA GLU A 121 -27.45 -11.41 12.01
C GLU A 121 -27.06 -12.87 12.33
N GLU A 122 -25.78 -13.22 12.15
CA GLU A 122 -25.27 -14.57 12.41
C GLU A 122 -25.39 -14.98 13.88
N GLN A 123 -25.13 -14.07 14.81
CA GLN A 123 -25.23 -14.32 16.25
C GLN A 123 -26.68 -14.33 16.74
N ALA A 124 -27.54 -13.48 16.17
CA ALA A 124 -28.96 -13.42 16.51
C ALA A 124 -29.73 -14.65 16.01
N ARG A 125 -29.27 -15.31 14.93
CA ARG A 125 -29.92 -16.48 14.30
C ARG A 125 -31.42 -16.26 14.03
N GLY A 126 -31.80 -15.04 13.64
CA GLY A 126 -33.18 -14.66 13.36
C GLY A 126 -34.05 -14.29 14.57
N ALA A 127 -33.49 -14.21 15.78
CA ALA A 127 -34.18 -13.74 16.99
C ALA A 127 -34.05 -12.21 17.17
N PRO A 128 -35.12 -11.41 16.97
CA PRO A 128 -35.06 -9.95 16.97
C PRO A 128 -34.54 -9.35 18.29
N GLU A 129 -34.97 -9.92 19.42
CA GLU A 129 -34.58 -9.49 20.76
C GLU A 129 -33.09 -9.72 21.04
N LYS A 130 -32.50 -10.79 20.49
CA LYS A 130 -31.06 -11.06 20.59
C LYS A 130 -30.24 -10.11 19.73
N ALA A 131 -30.72 -9.81 18.52
CA ALA A 131 -30.07 -8.84 17.63
C ALA A 131 -29.93 -7.46 18.29
N ALA A 132 -30.98 -7.00 18.98
CA ALA A 132 -30.96 -5.72 19.69
C ALA A 132 -29.95 -5.71 20.85
N ALA A 133 -29.88 -6.79 21.64
CA ALA A 133 -28.91 -6.92 22.72
C ALA A 133 -27.47 -6.97 22.22
N ILE A 134 -27.20 -7.75 21.16
CA ILE A 134 -25.87 -7.86 20.54
C ILE A 134 -25.45 -6.52 19.92
N ARG A 135 -26.38 -5.80 19.28
CA ARG A 135 -26.10 -4.47 18.73
C ARG A 135 -25.72 -3.49 19.85
N ALA A 136 -26.46 -3.46 20.95
CA ALA A 136 -26.14 -2.61 22.10
C ALA A 136 -24.78 -2.94 22.72
N GLU A 137 -24.43 -4.23 22.85
CA GLU A 137 -23.13 -4.69 23.35
C GLU A 137 -21.98 -4.27 22.41
N MET A 138 -22.14 -4.48 21.11
CA MET A 138 -21.15 -4.09 20.10
C MET A 138 -20.94 -2.57 20.05
N THR A 139 -22.01 -1.78 20.12
CA THR A 139 -21.93 -0.32 20.18
C THR A 139 -21.25 0.16 21.46
N ALA A 140 -21.52 -0.45 22.61
CA ALA A 140 -20.85 -0.11 23.86
C ALA A 140 -19.34 -0.43 23.85
N ALA A 141 -18.94 -1.50 23.16
CA ALA A 141 -17.54 -1.91 23.04
C ALA A 141 -16.74 -1.08 22.03
N ILE A 142 -17.36 -0.62 20.94
CA ILE A 142 -16.68 0.04 19.81
C ILE A 142 -16.88 1.57 19.81
N GLY A 143 -17.93 2.07 20.47
CA GLY A 143 -18.33 3.48 20.50
C GLY A 143 -19.49 3.80 19.55
N ASP A 144 -20.21 4.89 19.85
CA ASP A 144 -21.53 5.23 19.26
C ASP A 144 -21.52 5.64 17.77
N ASP A 145 -20.36 5.95 17.19
CA ASP A 145 -20.31 6.51 15.82
C ASP A 145 -19.16 5.93 14.99
N LEU A 146 -19.43 4.78 14.38
CA LEU A 146 -18.57 4.17 13.36
C LEU A 146 -18.39 5.08 12.12
N GLY A 147 -19.24 6.09 11.92
CA GLY A 147 -19.08 7.09 10.86
C GLY A 147 -17.97 8.10 11.15
N ARG A 148 -17.52 8.23 12.41
CA ARG A 148 -16.38 9.05 12.82
C ARG A 148 -15.04 8.33 12.76
N LEU A 149 -15.04 7.02 12.49
CA LEU A 149 -13.82 6.23 12.37
C LEU A 149 -12.99 6.73 11.18
N LYS A 150 -11.85 7.35 11.47
CA LYS A 150 -10.85 7.71 10.46
C LYS A 150 -9.93 6.51 10.22
N PRO A 151 -9.85 6.01 8.98
CA PRO A 151 -8.84 5.00 8.62
C PRO A 151 -7.44 5.52 8.92
N GLY A 152 -6.59 4.69 9.54
CA GLY A 152 -5.18 5.03 9.80
C GLY A 152 -4.91 5.91 11.02
N SER A 153 -5.87 6.03 11.95
CA SER A 153 -5.61 6.68 13.25
C SER A 153 -4.62 5.83 14.06
N ALA A 154 -3.58 6.44 14.62
CA ALA A 154 -2.68 5.79 15.58
C ALA A 154 -3.47 5.29 16.81
N PRO A 155 -2.97 4.25 17.53
CA PRO A 155 -3.64 3.75 18.74
C PRO A 155 -3.80 4.83 19.82
#